data_AF-A0A2M7KDF8-F1
#
_entry.id   AF-A0A2M7KDF8-F1
#
_cell.length_a   1.000
_cell.length_b   1.000
_cell.length_c   1.000
_cell.angle_alpha   90.00
_cell.angle_beta   90.00
_cell.angle_gamma   90.00
#
_symmetry.space_group_name_H-M   'P 1'
#
loop_
_entity.id
_entity.type
_entity.pdbx_description
1 polymer ?
#
loop_
_entity_poly.entity_id
_entity_poly.type
_entity_poly.pdbx_seq_one_letter_code
_entity_poly.pdbx_strand_id
1 'polypeptide(L)'
;MQRTITKILLEWANQNSRKPLIVRGARQVGKSYTITDFGKQHFKGEVHIINFEKHPDWKFIFDKNFEINRIIFELEILINKRITQGKDLLFFDEIQECPKAILSLRYFY
;
A
#
# COMPACT_ATOMS: atom_id res chain seq x y z
N MET A 1 -2.22 -7.11 22.43
CA MET A 1 -2.72 -6.29 21.29
C MET A 1 -1.77 -6.28 20.09
N GLN A 2 -0.50 -5.83 20.21
CA GLN A 2 0.46 -5.85 19.07
C GLN A 2 0.61 -7.23 18.41
N ARG A 3 0.55 -8.30 19.20
CA ARG A 3 0.59 -9.69 18.72
C ARG A 3 -0.55 -10.07 17.77
N THR A 4 -1.72 -9.43 17.88
CA THR A 4 -2.89 -9.80 17.07
C THR A 4 -2.80 -9.25 15.65
N ILE A 5 -2.49 -7.95 15.50
CA ILE A 5 -2.41 -7.32 14.17
C ILE A 5 -1.21 -7.83 13.38
N THR A 6 -0.06 -8.02 14.04
CA THR A 6 1.15 -8.56 13.40
C THR A 6 0.92 -9.97 12.87
N LYS A 7 0.20 -10.81 13.61
CA LYS A 7 -0.18 -12.17 13.17
C LYS A 7 -1.05 -12.13 11.91
N ILE A 8 -2.06 -11.26 11.88
CA ILE A 8 -2.93 -11.08 10.70
C ILE A 8 -2.12 -10.62 9.48
N LEU A 9 -1.21 -9.65 9.69
CA LEU A 9 -0.35 -9.14 8.62
C LEU A 9 0.63 -10.21 8.10
N LEU A 10 1.19 -11.04 8.99
CA LEU A 10 2.04 -12.19 8.62
C LEU A 10 1.26 -13.23 7.82
N GLU A 11 0.08 -13.61 8.29
CA GLU A 11 -0.80 -14.55 7.59
C GLU A 11 -1.17 -14.05 6.21
N TRP A 12 -1.45 -12.75 6.07
CA TRP A 12 -1.69 -12.11 4.78
C TRP A 12 -0.44 -12.12 3.88
N ALA A 13 0.72 -11.74 4.41
CA ALA A 13 1.96 -11.64 3.63
C ALA A 13 2.41 -13.01 3.08
N ASN A 14 2.16 -14.09 3.82
CA ASN A 14 2.56 -15.45 3.46
C ASN A 14 1.61 -16.17 2.48
N GLN A 15 0.49 -15.55 2.08
CA GLN A 15 -0.41 -16.13 1.08
C GLN A 15 0.16 -15.97 -0.34
N ASN A 16 0.27 -17.07 -1.09
CA ASN A 16 0.75 -17.07 -2.49
C ASN A 16 -0.10 -16.21 -3.42
N SER A 17 -1.41 -16.12 -3.17
CA SER A 17 -2.38 -15.32 -3.92
C SER A 17 -3.01 -14.24 -3.03
N ARG A 18 -2.18 -13.51 -2.28
CA ARG A 18 -2.66 -12.49 -1.35
C ARG A 18 -3.37 -11.36 -2.11
N LYS A 19 -4.59 -11.06 -1.70
CA LYS A 19 -5.33 -9.89 -2.18
C LYS A 19 -4.85 -8.63 -1.46
N PRO A 20 -5.07 -7.42 -2.00
CA PRO A 20 -4.83 -6.19 -1.26
C PRO A 20 -5.57 -6.19 0.09
N LEU A 21 -4.87 -5.74 1.13
CA LEU A 21 -5.41 -5.68 2.49
C LEU A 21 -5.80 -4.24 2.83
N ILE A 22 -7.04 -4.04 3.30
CA ILE A 22 -7.50 -2.75 3.81
C ILE A 22 -7.44 -2.77 5.33
N VAL A 23 -6.61 -1.90 5.92
CA VAL A 23 -6.51 -1.72 7.36
C VAL A 23 -7.32 -0.51 7.80
N ARG A 24 -8.31 -0.70 8.68
CA ARG A 24 -9.17 0.37 9.20
C ARG A 24 -9.00 0.54 10.71
N GLY A 25 -9.24 1.75 11.20
CA GLY A 25 -9.22 2.09 12.62
C GLY A 25 -9.27 3.60 12.83
N ALA A 26 -9.47 4.05 14.07
CA ALA A 26 -9.55 5.48 14.40
C ALA A 26 -8.29 6.25 13.95
N ARG A 27 -8.43 7.57 13.74
CA ARG A 27 -7.29 8.45 13.42
C ARG A 27 -6.29 8.44 14.57
N GLN A 28 -5.00 8.60 14.27
CA GLN A 28 -3.91 8.74 15.25
C GLN A 28 -3.65 7.52 16.18
N VAL A 29 -4.15 6.33 15.83
CA VAL A 29 -3.90 5.09 16.62
C VAL A 29 -2.62 4.33 16.24
N GLY A 30 -1.72 4.93 15.46
CA GLY A 30 -0.45 4.30 15.07
C GLY A 30 -0.53 3.27 13.94
N LYS A 31 -1.56 3.32 13.08
CA LYS A 31 -1.71 2.40 11.93
C LYS A 31 -0.53 2.51 10.97
N SER A 32 -0.21 3.72 10.50
CA SER A 32 0.87 3.95 9.54
C SER A 32 2.22 3.51 10.11
N TYR A 33 2.46 3.74 11.41
CA TYR A 33 3.64 3.23 12.11
C TYR A 33 3.68 1.70 12.09
N THR A 34 2.60 1.04 12.48
CA THR A 34 2.52 -0.44 12.54
C THR A 34 2.76 -1.08 11.18
N ILE A 35 2.16 -0.55 10.11
CA ILE A 35 2.33 -1.10 8.75
C ILE A 35 3.75 -0.85 8.23
N THR A 36 4.30 0.33 8.50
CA THR A 36 5.67 0.67 8.09
C THR A 36 6.70 -0.20 8.80
N ASP A 37 6.56 -0.37 10.12
CA ASP A 37 7.43 -1.21 10.93
C ASP A 37 7.33 -2.69 10.51
N PHE A 38 6.11 -3.20 10.31
CA PHE A 38 5.88 -4.54 9.78
C PHE A 38 6.55 -4.75 8.43
N GLY A 39 6.39 -3.81 7.50
CA GLY A 39 7.02 -3.86 6.19
C GLY A 39 8.54 -3.97 6.28
N LYS A 40 9.17 -3.13 7.10
CA LYS A 40 10.63 -3.14 7.31
C LYS A 40 11.14 -4.46 7.91
N GLN A 41 10.35 -5.12 8.75
CA GLN A 41 10.76 -6.35 9.43
C GLN A 41 10.53 -7.62 8.59
N HIS A 42 9.53 -7.62 7.70
CA HIS A 42 9.06 -8.85 7.04
C HIS A 42 9.18 -8.86 5.52
N PHE A 43 9.39 -7.72 4.86
CA PHE A 43 9.65 -7.65 3.43
C PHE A 43 11.14 -7.54 3.15
N LYS A 44 11.61 -8.22 2.10
CA LYS A 44 13.03 -8.21 1.71
C LYS A 44 13.46 -6.91 1.05
N GLY A 45 12.50 -6.21 0.46
CA GLY A 45 12.72 -4.94 -0.23
C GLY A 45 12.24 -3.74 0.56
N GLU A 46 11.84 -2.68 -0.13
CA GLU A 46 11.48 -1.42 0.51
C GLU A 46 9.98 -1.31 0.85
N VAL A 47 9.66 -0.40 1.77
CA VAL A 47 8.29 0.03 2.06
C VAL A 47 8.03 1.35 1.33
N HIS A 48 7.16 1.31 0.34
CA HIS A 48 6.76 2.47 -0.46
C HIS A 48 5.45 3.03 0.09
N ILE A 49 5.51 4.20 0.73
CA ILE A 49 4.35 4.85 1.35
C ILE A 49 3.80 5.91 0.41
N ILE A 50 2.59 5.71 -0.08
CA ILE A 50 1.85 6.65 -0.92
C ILE A 50 0.77 7.28 -0.04
N ASN A 51 1.07 8.46 0.52
CA ASN A 51 0.14 9.16 1.40
C ASN A 51 -0.60 10.25 0.61
N PHE A 52 -1.91 10.06 0.44
CA PHE A 52 -2.75 10.91 -0.40
C PHE A 52 -3.14 12.26 0.24
N GLU A 53 -2.94 12.44 1.55
CA GLU A 53 -3.05 13.74 2.20
C GLU A 53 -1.78 14.56 1.99
N LYS A 54 -0.60 13.94 2.08
CA LYS A 54 0.69 14.60 1.89
C LYS A 54 0.98 14.94 0.44
N HIS A 55 0.55 14.09 -0.49
CA HIS A 55 0.71 14.29 -1.93
C HIS A 55 -0.64 14.20 -2.65
N PRO A 56 -1.50 15.23 -2.53
CA PRO A 56 -2.81 15.23 -3.18
C PRO A 56 -2.73 15.07 -4.71
N ASP A 57 -1.67 15.58 -5.34
CA ASP A 57 -1.47 15.50 -6.79
C ASP A 57 -1.20 14.07 -7.28
N TRP A 58 -0.79 13.16 -6.40
CA TRP A 58 -0.56 11.76 -6.80
C TRP A 58 -1.87 11.01 -7.08
N LYS A 59 -3.01 11.58 -6.67
CA LYS A 59 -4.36 11.04 -6.96
C LYS A 59 -4.63 10.98 -8.47
N PHE A 60 -4.06 11.89 -9.26
CA PHE A 60 -4.26 11.95 -10.73
C PHE A 60 -3.80 10.67 -11.45
N ILE A 61 -2.89 9.88 -10.86
CA ILE A 61 -2.50 8.58 -11.39
C ILE A 61 -3.74 7.68 -11.59
N PHE A 62 -4.71 7.76 -10.69
CA PHE A 62 -5.88 6.88 -10.70
C PHE A 62 -7.04 7.40 -11.56
N ASP A 63 -6.89 8.56 -12.21
CA ASP A 63 -7.96 9.18 -12.99
C ASP A 63 -8.11 8.62 -14.41
N LYS A 64 -7.04 8.08 -15.00
CA LYS A 64 -7.04 7.59 -16.39
C LYS A 64 -7.78 6.26 -16.54
N ASN A 65 -7.16 5.17 -16.06
CA ASN A 65 -7.67 3.80 -16.11
C ASN A 65 -7.11 3.00 -14.93
N PHE A 66 -7.58 1.77 -14.71
CA PHE A 66 -7.08 0.92 -13.62
C PHE A 66 -6.06 -0.13 -14.09
N GLU A 67 -5.26 0.22 -15.10
CA GLU A 67 -4.17 -0.63 -15.56
C GLU A 67 -3.01 -0.61 -14.55
N ILE A 68 -2.76 -1.74 -13.90
CA ILE A 68 -1.81 -1.83 -12.78
C ILE A 68 -0.38 -1.51 -13.20
N ASN A 69 0.06 -2.02 -14.36
CA ASN A 69 1.42 -1.76 -14.84
C ASN A 69 1.68 -0.26 -15.04
N ARG A 70 0.69 0.48 -15.55
CA ARG A 70 0.76 1.95 -15.67
C ARG A 70 0.77 2.62 -14.31
N ILE A 71 -0.13 2.22 -13.40
CA ILE A 71 -0.21 2.80 -12.04
C ILE A 71 1.12 2.61 -11.32
N ILE A 72 1.69 1.40 -11.34
CA ILE A 72 2.98 1.10 -10.74
C ILE A 72 4.08 1.93 -11.39
N PHE A 73 4.15 2.00 -12.71
CA PHE A 73 5.16 2.80 -13.41
C PHE A 73 5.09 4.31 -13.06
N GLU A 74 3.89 4.90 -13.04
CA GLU A 74 3.72 6.30 -12.65
C GLU A 74 4.09 6.52 -11.18
N LEU A 75 3.77 5.57 -10.29
CA LEU A 75 4.20 5.61 -8.88
C LEU A 75 5.73 5.53 -8.76
N GLU A 76 6.39 4.62 -9.48
CA GLU A 76 7.85 4.46 -9.50
C GLU A 76 8.56 5.77 -9.88
N ILE A 77 8.02 6.50 -10.86
CA ILE A 77 8.52 7.82 -11.27
C ILE A 77 8.40 8.83 -10.13
N LEU A 78 7.22 8.92 -9.50
CA LEU A 78 6.95 9.92 -8.46
C LEU A 78 7.79 9.68 -7.20
N ILE A 79 8.00 8.42 -6.81
CA ILE A 79 8.82 8.07 -5.65
C ILE A 79 10.31 7.96 -6.01
N ASN A 80 10.65 8.06 -7.29
CA ASN A 80 12.00 7.86 -7.86
C ASN A 80 12.66 6.54 -7.41
N LYS A 81 11.88 5.46 -7.37
CA LYS A 81 12.33 4.11 -6.98
C LYS A 81 11.53 3.04 -7.68
N ARG A 82 12.14 1.88 -7.89
CA ARG A 82 11.45 0.69 -8.41
C ARG A 82 10.57 0.05 -7.33
N ILE A 83 9.42 -0.47 -7.74
CA ILE A 83 8.50 -1.25 -6.91
C ILE A 83 8.58 -2.70 -7.39
N THR A 84 9.33 -3.52 -6.66
CA THR A 84 9.56 -4.92 -7.02
C THR A 84 8.51 -5.83 -6.42
N GLN A 85 7.64 -6.39 -7.28
CA GLN A 85 6.64 -7.38 -6.87
C GLN A 85 7.27 -8.56 -6.12
N GLY A 86 6.64 -8.96 -5.02
CA GLY A 86 7.10 -10.07 -4.17
C GLY A 86 8.24 -9.71 -3.20
N LYS A 87 8.90 -8.56 -3.36
CA LYS A 87 9.95 -8.08 -2.45
C LYS A 87 9.53 -6.87 -1.64
N ASP A 88 8.88 -5.90 -2.29
CA ASP A 88 8.53 -4.62 -1.69
C ASP A 88 7.10 -4.64 -1.11
N LEU A 89 6.85 -3.73 -0.17
CA LEU A 89 5.52 -3.44 0.35
C LEU A 89 5.06 -2.08 -0.18
N LEU A 90 3.98 -2.08 -0.98
CA LEU A 90 3.30 -0.86 -1.38
C LEU A 90 2.18 -0.54 -0.40
N PHE A 91 2.28 0.59 0.30
CA PHE A 91 1.33 1.02 1.31
C PHE A 91 0.64 2.33 0.90
N PHE A 92 -0.65 2.23 0.62
CA PHE A 92 -1.53 3.37 0.37
C PHE A 92 -2.09 3.92 1.68
N ASP A 93 -1.54 5.03 2.14
CA ASP A 93 -1.92 5.68 3.39
C ASP A 93 -2.97 6.77 3.15
N GLU A 94 -3.92 6.90 4.07
CA GLU A 94 -5.09 7.77 3.94
C GLU A 94 -5.84 7.58 2.60
N ILE A 95 -5.98 6.33 2.15
CA ILE A 95 -6.56 5.96 0.84
C ILE A 95 -8.01 6.43 0.65
N GLN A 96 -8.75 6.74 1.72
CA GLN A 96 -10.09 7.32 1.61
C GLN A 96 -10.10 8.67 0.86
N GLU A 97 -8.98 9.38 0.87
CA GLU A 97 -8.79 10.63 0.13
C GLU A 97 -8.68 10.42 -1.39
N CYS A 98 -8.54 9.17 -1.85
CA CYS A 98 -8.53 8.77 -3.25
C CYS A 98 -9.47 7.58 -3.50
N PRO A 99 -10.79 7.81 -3.67
CA PRO A 99 -11.75 6.73 -3.93
C PRO A 99 -11.41 5.88 -5.16
N LYS A 100 -10.80 6.48 -6.19
CA LYS A 100 -10.34 5.77 -7.39
C LYS A 100 -9.17 4.81 -7.10
N ALA A 101 -8.29 5.13 -6.17
CA ALA A 101 -7.27 4.18 -5.70
C ALA A 101 -7.92 2.96 -5.04
N ILE A 102 -8.97 3.14 -4.24
CA ILE A 102 -9.74 2.02 -3.64
C ILE A 102 -10.36 1.14 -4.74
N LEU A 103 -10.94 1.74 -5.79
CA LEU A 103 -11.49 0.98 -6.92
C LEU A 103 -10.41 0.19 -7.67
N SER A 104 -9.22 0.78 -7.83
CA SER A 104 -8.11 0.13 -8.51
C SER A 104 -7.64 -1.15 -7.81
N LEU A 105 -7.82 -1.27 -6.48
CA LEU A 105 -7.44 -2.46 -5.71
C LEU A 105 -8.07 -3.76 -6.22
N ARG A 106 -9.20 -3.69 -6.93
CA ARG A 106 -9.84 -4.87 -7.54
C ARG A 106 -8.98 -5.53 -8.63
N TYR A 107 -8.05 -4.78 -9.21
CA TYR A 107 -7.22 -5.20 -10.33
C TYR A 107 -5.79 -5.56 -9.92
N PHE A 108 -5.43 -5.43 -8.63
CA PHE A 108 -4.15 -5.88 -8.08
C PHE A 108 -4.23 -7.39 -7.77
N TYR A 109 -4.05 -8.22 -8.80
CA TYR A 109 -3.97 -9.69 -8.73
C TYR A 109 -2.61 -10.21 -9.19
#